data_AF-D4DK63-F1
#
_entry.id   AF-D4DK63-F1
#
_cell.length_a   1.000
_cell.length_b   1.000
_cell.length_c   1.000
_cell.angle_alpha   90.00
_cell.angle_beta   90.00
_cell.angle_gamma   90.00
#
_symmetry.space_group_name_H-M   'P 1'
#
loop_
_entity.id
_entity.type
_entity.pdbx_description
1 polymer ?
#
loop_
_entity_poly.entity_id
_entity_poly.type
_entity_poly.pdbx_seq_one_letter_code
_entity_poly.pdbx_strand_id
1 'polypeptide(L)'
;MAWQCTGRSNIQLIESLFTADLIRSERVKNAMLKSIGYAATISAPHMHAHACEYLLPFLRPGARVLDIGCGSGYLSHVFAELITDAPASDGCVVGIDHIQGLVDLSLKNLAKSEEGRKLLDSGKIKIVKGDGRKGWAEGGPYDAIHVGAAAATMHSDLIDQLRAPGRMFIPVDAEPTTGMLGYQGQHVWIVDKAEDGSVNKKKVFGVSYVPLTDAPEE
;
A
#
# COMPACT_ATOMS: atom_id res chain seq x y z
N MET A 1 32.69 -9.15 4.71
CA MET A 1 32.39 -7.83 4.10
C MET A 1 31.15 -8.02 3.23
N ALA A 2 30.16 -7.14 3.36
CA ALA A 2 28.94 -7.19 2.57
C ALA A 2 28.67 -5.79 2.01
N TRP A 3 28.08 -5.72 0.82
CA TRP A 3 27.63 -4.47 0.23
C TRP A 3 26.32 -4.02 0.88
N GLN A 4 26.16 -2.72 1.11
CA GLN A 4 24.92 -2.12 1.59
C GLN A 4 24.52 -0.99 0.65
N CYS A 5 23.40 -1.15 -0.04
CA CYS A 5 22.75 -0.10 -0.82
C CYS A 5 21.37 0.14 -0.20
N THR A 6 21.23 1.25 0.52
CA THR A 6 20.01 1.61 1.25
C THR A 6 19.65 3.06 0.95
N GLY A 7 18.37 3.40 1.05
CA GLY A 7 17.88 4.76 0.90
C GLY A 7 16.55 4.94 1.63
N ARG A 8 16.33 6.13 2.20
CA ARG A 8 15.07 6.50 2.89
C ARG A 8 13.99 7.01 1.94
N SER A 9 14.31 7.09 0.65
CA SER A 9 13.41 7.41 -0.44
C SER A 9 13.85 6.65 -1.69
N ASN A 10 12.98 6.55 -2.70
CA ASN A 10 13.35 5.97 -3.99
C ASN A 10 14.56 6.71 -4.59
N ILE A 11 14.60 8.04 -4.50
CA ILE A 11 15.72 8.85 -4.99
C ILE A 11 17.03 8.42 -4.32
N GLN A 12 17.08 8.39 -2.98
CA GLN A 12 18.28 8.00 -2.25
C GLN A 12 18.69 6.56 -2.51
N LEU A 13 17.73 5.64 -2.68
CA LEU A 13 18.03 4.26 -3.00
C LEU A 13 18.68 4.14 -4.38
N ILE A 14 18.11 4.80 -5.39
CA ILE A 14 18.64 4.80 -6.75
C ILE A 14 20.01 5.49 -6.79
N GLU A 15 20.22 6.58 -6.05
CA GLU A 15 21.53 7.22 -5.91
C GLU A 15 22.55 6.29 -5.25
N SER A 16 22.20 5.62 -4.15
CA SER A 16 23.07 4.63 -3.49
C SER A 16 23.46 3.48 -4.43
N LEU A 17 22.52 2.97 -5.24
CA LEU A 17 22.81 1.96 -6.25
C LEU A 17 23.77 2.46 -7.34
N PHE A 18 23.68 3.75 -7.70
CA PHE A 18 24.55 4.36 -8.69
C PHE A 18 25.96 4.61 -8.14
N THR A 19 26.07 5.15 -6.94
CA THR A 19 27.35 5.37 -6.25
C THR A 19 28.08 4.06 -5.95
N ALA A 20 27.35 2.98 -5.68
CA ALA A 20 27.92 1.64 -5.46
C ALA A 20 28.28 0.90 -6.77
N ASP A 21 28.21 1.56 -7.94
CA ASP A 21 28.49 0.98 -9.26
C ASP A 21 27.64 -0.24 -9.63
N LEU A 22 26.48 -0.42 -8.97
CA LEU A 22 25.49 -1.46 -9.30
C LEU A 22 24.63 -1.05 -10.49
N ILE A 23 24.35 0.24 -10.62
CA ILE A 23 23.84 0.85 -11.85
C ILE A 23 24.85 1.89 -12.35
N ARG A 24 25.35 1.74 -13.57
CA ARG A 24 26.46 2.57 -14.08
C ARG A 24 26.06 3.56 -15.15
N SER A 25 24.88 3.36 -15.74
CA SER A 25 24.37 4.20 -16.81
C SER A 25 23.44 5.27 -16.25
N GLU A 26 23.72 6.54 -16.55
CA GLU A 26 22.79 7.63 -16.25
C GLU A 26 21.41 7.41 -16.90
N ARG A 27 21.34 6.74 -18.06
CA ARG A 27 20.05 6.38 -18.67
C ARG A 27 19.24 5.43 -17.78
N VAL A 28 19.91 4.46 -17.14
CA VAL A 28 19.28 3.49 -16.23
C VAL A 28 18.87 4.19 -14.94
N LYS A 29 19.74 5.00 -14.34
CA LYS A 29 19.43 5.82 -13.16
C LYS A 29 18.20 6.69 -13.39
N ASN A 30 18.18 7.47 -14.48
CA ASN A 30 17.05 8.35 -14.80
C ASN A 30 15.76 7.59 -15.11
N ALA A 31 15.84 6.38 -15.67
CA ALA A 31 14.67 5.53 -15.85
C ALA A 31 14.11 5.02 -14.53
N MET A 32 14.97 4.64 -13.58
CA MET A 32 14.59 4.14 -12.25
C MET A 32 14.07 5.25 -11.31
N LEU A 33 14.41 6.52 -11.58
CA LEU A 33 13.87 7.67 -10.87
C LEU A 33 12.44 8.06 -11.29
N LYS A 34 11.87 7.44 -12.33
CA LYS A 34 10.55 7.82 -12.84
C LYS A 34 9.45 7.55 -11.81
N SER A 35 8.84 8.64 -11.36
CA SER A 35 7.68 8.69 -10.46
C SER A 35 6.37 8.65 -11.26
N ILE A 36 5.26 8.30 -10.59
CA ILE A 36 3.90 8.44 -11.15
C ILE A 36 3.37 9.89 -11.07
N GLY A 37 4.22 10.85 -10.68
CA GLY A 37 3.85 12.22 -10.31
C GLY A 37 3.66 12.35 -8.79
N TYR A 38 3.48 13.60 -8.33
CA TYR A 38 3.09 13.93 -6.94
C TYR A 38 4.01 13.37 -5.84
N ALA A 39 5.31 13.23 -6.13
CA ALA A 39 6.28 12.60 -5.24
C ALA A 39 5.94 11.14 -4.82
N ALA A 40 5.02 10.50 -5.54
CA ALA A 40 4.63 9.11 -5.34
C ALA A 40 5.32 8.18 -6.35
N THR A 41 5.47 6.92 -5.97
CA THR A 41 6.02 5.84 -6.82
C THR A 41 5.10 4.64 -6.77
N ILE A 42 4.88 3.99 -7.91
CA ILE A 42 4.29 2.65 -7.92
C ILE A 42 5.27 1.68 -7.26
N SER A 43 4.80 0.83 -6.34
CA SER A 43 5.65 -0.15 -5.68
C SER A 43 6.23 -1.14 -6.70
N ALA A 44 7.41 -1.68 -6.41
CA ALA A 44 8.00 -2.73 -7.23
C ALA A 44 7.10 -3.98 -7.25
N PRO A 45 7.05 -4.75 -8.35
CA PRO A 45 6.13 -5.89 -8.48
C PRO A 45 6.20 -6.91 -7.33
N HIS A 46 7.40 -7.14 -6.76
CA HIS A 46 7.56 -8.05 -5.62
C HIS A 46 6.84 -7.55 -4.36
N MET A 47 6.73 -6.24 -4.15
CA MET A 47 5.99 -5.70 -2.99
C MET A 47 4.48 -5.87 -3.15
N HIS A 48 3.94 -5.72 -4.36
CA HIS A 48 2.55 -6.06 -4.64
C HIS A 48 2.29 -7.56 -4.39
N ALA A 49 3.17 -8.42 -4.87
CA ALA A 49 3.06 -9.87 -4.64
C ALA A 49 3.08 -10.20 -3.14
N HIS A 50 4.00 -9.61 -2.36
CA HIS A 50 4.02 -9.79 -0.91
C HIS A 50 2.72 -9.34 -0.25
N ALA A 51 2.22 -8.15 -0.56
CA ALA A 51 0.95 -7.66 0.00
C ALA A 51 -0.20 -8.63 -0.30
N CYS A 52 -0.33 -9.07 -1.56
CA CYS A 52 -1.35 -10.05 -1.96
C CYS A 52 -1.21 -11.36 -1.19
N GLU A 53 -0.02 -11.97 -1.14
CA GLU A 53 0.20 -13.26 -0.47
C GLU A 53 -0.09 -13.21 1.04
N TYR A 54 0.31 -12.13 1.73
CA TYR A 54 0.01 -11.98 3.16
C TYR A 54 -1.48 -11.77 3.44
N LEU A 55 -2.19 -11.10 2.54
CA LEU A 55 -3.61 -10.80 2.67
C LEU A 55 -4.52 -11.89 2.07
N LEU A 56 -3.99 -12.78 1.22
CA LEU A 56 -4.75 -13.78 0.46
C LEU A 56 -5.77 -14.58 1.28
N PRO A 57 -5.49 -15.01 2.54
CA PRO A 57 -6.49 -15.70 3.35
C PRO A 57 -7.79 -14.90 3.62
N PHE A 58 -7.73 -13.58 3.46
CA PHE A 58 -8.84 -12.63 3.64
C PHE A 58 -9.31 -11.99 2.33
N LEU A 59 -8.57 -12.17 1.22
CA LEU A 59 -8.96 -11.76 -0.13
C LEU A 59 -9.77 -12.88 -0.81
N ARG A 60 -10.93 -13.18 -0.22
CA ARG A 60 -11.88 -14.19 -0.72
C ARG A 60 -13.02 -13.53 -1.50
N PRO A 61 -13.72 -14.27 -2.39
CA PRO A 61 -14.95 -13.77 -2.97
C PRO A 61 -15.94 -13.25 -1.91
N GLY A 62 -16.45 -12.03 -2.10
CA GLY A 62 -17.34 -11.34 -1.15
C GLY A 62 -16.62 -10.44 -0.13
N ALA A 63 -15.28 -10.48 -0.07
CA ALA A 63 -14.52 -9.68 0.89
C ALA A 63 -14.62 -8.18 0.63
N ARG A 64 -14.50 -7.38 1.69
CA ARG A 64 -14.32 -5.93 1.60
C ARG A 64 -12.88 -5.56 1.90
N VAL A 65 -12.26 -4.82 0.98
CA VAL A 65 -10.83 -4.47 1.06
C VAL A 65 -10.66 -2.95 1.06
N LEU A 66 -9.79 -2.45 1.94
CA LEU A 66 -9.35 -1.06 1.94
C LEU A 66 -7.89 -0.99 1.49
N ASP A 67 -7.61 -0.19 0.46
CA ASP A 67 -6.27 0.07 -0.06
C ASP A 67 -5.88 1.54 0.17
N ILE A 68 -5.07 1.77 1.19
CA ILE A 68 -4.63 3.10 1.63
C ILE A 68 -3.36 3.52 0.88
N GLY A 69 -3.39 4.71 0.30
CA GLY A 69 -2.34 5.18 -0.61
C GLY A 69 -2.41 4.44 -1.93
N CYS A 70 -3.62 4.37 -2.52
CA CYS A 70 -3.87 3.55 -3.71
C CYS A 70 -3.07 4.01 -4.95
N GLY A 71 -2.59 5.26 -4.98
CA GLY A 71 -1.62 5.75 -5.95
C GLY A 71 -2.07 5.56 -7.41
N SER A 72 -1.45 4.61 -8.12
CA SER A 72 -1.78 4.32 -9.52
C SER A 72 -3.11 3.56 -9.72
N GLY A 73 -3.70 3.02 -8.65
CA GLY A 73 -4.89 2.16 -8.67
C GLY A 73 -4.60 0.70 -9.03
N TYR A 74 -3.34 0.34 -9.28
CA TYR A 74 -2.97 -1.01 -9.74
C TYR A 74 -3.31 -2.09 -8.71
N LEU A 75 -2.88 -1.91 -7.45
CA LEU A 75 -3.12 -2.93 -6.43
C LEU A 75 -4.60 -3.03 -6.06
N SER A 76 -5.32 -1.90 -6.06
CA SER A 76 -6.78 -1.90 -5.91
C SER A 76 -7.48 -2.76 -6.98
N HIS A 77 -7.01 -2.69 -8.23
CA HIS A 77 -7.50 -3.56 -9.31
C HIS A 77 -7.19 -5.03 -9.06
N VAL A 78 -5.95 -5.35 -8.68
CA VAL A 78 -5.55 -6.74 -8.36
C VAL A 78 -6.39 -7.32 -7.23
N PHE A 79 -6.64 -6.55 -6.16
CA PHE A 79 -7.52 -6.99 -5.08
C PHE A 79 -8.95 -7.22 -5.56
N ALA A 80 -9.46 -6.37 -6.45
CA ALA A 80 -10.81 -6.54 -6.99
C ALA A 80 -10.92 -7.86 -7.77
N GLU A 81 -9.98 -8.15 -8.66
CA GLU A 81 -9.93 -9.43 -9.39
C GLU A 81 -9.96 -10.63 -8.42
N LEU A 82 -9.16 -10.60 -7.35
CA LEU A 82 -9.09 -11.69 -6.36
C LEU A 82 -10.40 -11.91 -5.58
N ILE A 83 -11.19 -10.86 -5.34
CA ILE A 83 -12.43 -10.93 -4.56
C ILE A 83 -13.69 -10.99 -5.45
N THR A 84 -13.57 -10.87 -6.76
CA THR A 84 -14.70 -10.92 -7.71
C THR A 84 -14.67 -12.10 -8.69
N ASP A 85 -13.71 -13.01 -8.56
CA ASP A 85 -13.55 -14.19 -9.43
C ASP A 85 -14.75 -15.17 -9.38
N ALA A 86 -15.67 -15.03 -8.41
CA ALA A 86 -16.89 -15.83 -8.32
C ALA A 86 -18.13 -15.05 -8.82
N PRO A 87 -19.00 -15.68 -9.64
CA PRO A 87 -20.29 -15.11 -10.02
C PRO A 87 -21.12 -14.74 -8.77
N ALA A 88 -21.73 -13.54 -8.79
CA ALA A 88 -22.56 -13.00 -7.69
C ALA A 88 -21.83 -12.64 -6.38
N SER A 89 -20.49 -12.61 -6.35
CA SER A 89 -19.73 -12.02 -5.24
C SER A 89 -20.15 -10.56 -5.03
N ASP A 90 -20.46 -10.15 -3.79
CA ASP A 90 -20.79 -8.77 -3.39
C ASP A 90 -19.56 -7.99 -2.87
N GLY A 91 -18.36 -8.57 -3.01
CA GLY A 91 -17.11 -7.97 -2.54
C GLY A 91 -16.79 -6.64 -3.22
N CYS A 92 -15.98 -5.81 -2.57
CA CYS A 92 -15.56 -4.52 -3.10
C CYS A 92 -14.22 -4.06 -2.54
N VAL A 93 -13.53 -3.22 -3.31
CA VAL A 93 -12.29 -2.55 -2.94
C VAL A 93 -12.55 -1.05 -2.85
N VAL A 94 -12.15 -0.44 -1.74
CA VAL A 94 -12.05 1.02 -1.62
C VAL A 94 -10.58 1.40 -1.67
N GLY A 95 -10.16 2.10 -2.71
CA GLY A 95 -8.85 2.76 -2.78
C GLY A 95 -8.98 4.20 -2.26
N ILE A 96 -8.10 4.59 -1.35
CA ILE A 96 -8.07 5.96 -0.80
C ILE A 96 -6.70 6.59 -1.03
N ASP A 97 -6.69 7.83 -1.53
CA ASP A 97 -5.49 8.64 -1.67
C ASP A 97 -5.77 10.09 -1.27
N HIS A 98 -4.82 10.76 -0.64
CA HIS A 98 -4.99 12.13 -0.18
C HIS A 98 -4.72 13.18 -1.27
N ILE A 99 -4.10 12.79 -2.40
CA ILE A 99 -3.76 13.68 -3.52
C ILE A 99 -4.78 13.50 -4.65
N GLN A 100 -5.52 14.56 -4.99
CA GLN A 100 -6.55 14.53 -6.06
C GLN A 100 -5.99 14.04 -7.39
N GLY A 101 -4.78 14.47 -7.75
CA GLY A 101 -4.15 14.04 -9.00
C GLY A 101 -3.84 12.55 -9.08
N LEU A 102 -3.62 11.86 -7.95
CA LEU A 102 -3.47 10.40 -7.88
C LEU A 102 -4.82 9.69 -7.94
N VAL A 103 -5.85 10.26 -7.31
CA VAL A 103 -7.25 9.81 -7.47
C VAL A 103 -7.66 9.85 -8.95
N ASP A 104 -7.42 10.96 -9.63
CA ASP A 104 -7.75 11.11 -11.06
C ASP A 104 -6.92 10.16 -11.93
N LEU A 105 -5.62 10.00 -11.61
CA LEU A 105 -4.73 9.09 -12.31
C LEU A 105 -5.18 7.63 -12.18
N SER A 106 -5.54 7.19 -10.98
CA SER A 106 -5.99 5.82 -10.72
C SER A 106 -7.31 5.53 -11.43
N LEU A 107 -8.30 6.43 -11.34
CA LEU A 107 -9.55 6.32 -12.10
C LEU A 107 -9.28 6.24 -13.60
N LYS A 108 -8.41 7.10 -14.13
CA LYS A 108 -8.00 7.07 -15.55
C LYS A 108 -7.32 5.76 -15.92
N ASN A 109 -6.48 5.20 -15.05
CA ASN A 109 -5.80 3.93 -15.29
C ASN A 109 -6.78 2.76 -15.31
N LEU A 110 -7.67 2.69 -14.32
CA LEU A 110 -8.71 1.66 -14.22
C LEU A 110 -9.66 1.69 -15.42
N ALA A 111 -10.01 2.87 -15.94
CA ALA A 111 -10.89 3.01 -17.08
C ALA A 111 -10.27 2.62 -18.45
N LYS A 112 -8.98 2.28 -18.51
CA LYS A 112 -8.31 1.93 -19.78
C LYS A 112 -8.78 0.59 -20.35
N SER A 113 -9.00 -0.42 -19.51
CA SER A 113 -9.46 -1.75 -19.93
C SER A 113 -10.99 -1.88 -19.80
N GLU A 114 -11.58 -2.84 -20.51
CA GLU A 114 -13.02 -3.10 -20.39
C GLU A 114 -13.37 -3.68 -19.01
N GLU A 115 -12.50 -4.55 -18.51
CA GLU A 115 -12.60 -5.19 -17.20
C GLU A 115 -12.55 -4.14 -16.09
N GLY A 116 -11.59 -3.21 -16.16
CA GLY A 116 -11.47 -2.13 -15.18
C GLY A 116 -12.65 -1.17 -15.21
N ARG A 117 -13.21 -0.85 -16.39
CA ARG A 117 -14.47 -0.09 -16.50
C ARG A 117 -15.64 -0.83 -15.85
N LYS A 118 -15.80 -2.14 -16.12
CA LYS A 118 -16.85 -2.95 -15.48
C LYS A 118 -16.74 -2.93 -13.96
N LEU A 119 -15.52 -3.04 -13.40
CA LEU A 119 -15.30 -2.99 -11.96
C LEU A 119 -15.65 -1.61 -11.35
N LEU A 120 -15.37 -0.52 -12.06
CA LEU A 120 -15.78 0.82 -11.66
C LEU A 120 -17.31 0.99 -11.72
N ASP A 121 -17.93 0.66 -12.86
CA ASP A 121 -19.36 0.86 -13.12
C ASP A 121 -20.24 0.01 -12.18
N SER A 122 -19.77 -1.18 -11.81
CA SER A 122 -20.45 -2.08 -10.86
C SER A 122 -20.17 -1.75 -9.40
N GLY A 123 -19.34 -0.74 -9.10
CA GLY A 123 -18.96 -0.36 -7.74
C GLY A 123 -18.06 -1.36 -7.03
N LYS A 124 -17.46 -2.30 -7.75
CA LYS A 124 -16.48 -3.27 -7.22
C LYS A 124 -15.16 -2.61 -6.86
N ILE A 125 -14.83 -1.52 -7.53
CA ILE A 125 -13.76 -0.61 -7.12
C ILE A 125 -14.36 0.78 -6.91
N LYS A 126 -14.10 1.37 -5.75
CA LYS A 126 -14.35 2.79 -5.47
C LYS A 126 -13.03 3.46 -5.15
N ILE A 127 -12.67 4.52 -5.87
CA ILE A 127 -11.53 5.37 -5.52
C ILE A 127 -12.06 6.64 -4.89
N VAL A 128 -11.50 7.02 -3.73
CA VAL A 128 -11.91 8.22 -2.99
C VAL A 128 -10.71 9.09 -2.63
N LYS A 129 -10.94 10.40 -2.57
CA LYS A 129 -10.00 11.33 -1.96
C LYS A 129 -10.23 11.38 -0.46
N GLY A 130 -9.17 11.22 0.33
CA GLY A 130 -9.24 11.37 1.78
C GLY A 130 -7.96 11.03 2.51
N ASP A 131 -7.93 11.33 3.81
CA ASP A 131 -6.81 10.97 4.68
C ASP A 131 -6.85 9.48 5.02
N GLY A 132 -5.99 8.71 4.36
CA GLY A 132 -5.86 7.27 4.57
C GLY A 132 -5.53 6.87 6.02
N ARG A 133 -4.96 7.76 6.84
CA ARG A 133 -4.70 7.50 8.28
C ARG A 133 -6.00 7.32 9.07
N LYS A 134 -7.11 7.86 8.56
CA LYS A 134 -8.47 7.74 9.12
C LYS A 134 -9.27 6.59 8.51
N GLY A 135 -8.70 5.86 7.56
CA GLY A 135 -9.39 4.81 6.83
C GLY A 135 -10.61 5.36 6.05
N TRP A 136 -11.62 4.53 5.88
CA TRP A 136 -12.86 4.89 5.19
C TRP A 136 -14.06 4.18 5.81
N ALA A 137 -14.60 4.73 6.91
CA ALA A 137 -15.60 4.04 7.72
C ALA A 137 -16.87 3.64 6.94
N GLU A 138 -17.29 4.42 5.94
CA GLU A 138 -18.50 4.17 5.15
C GLU A 138 -18.46 2.85 4.36
N GLY A 139 -17.26 2.34 4.02
CA GLY A 139 -17.09 1.08 3.29
C GLY A 139 -16.87 -0.14 4.18
N GLY A 140 -16.53 0.08 5.45
CA GLY A 140 -16.16 -0.97 6.40
C GLY A 140 -17.35 -1.77 6.97
N PRO A 141 -17.09 -2.70 7.91
CA PRO A 141 -15.76 -3.17 8.32
C PRO A 141 -15.10 -4.02 7.23
N TYR A 142 -13.77 -3.96 7.16
CA TYR A 142 -12.95 -4.56 6.10
C TYR A 142 -12.38 -5.92 6.50
N ASP A 143 -12.49 -6.93 5.63
CA ASP A 143 -11.85 -8.23 5.82
C ASP A 143 -10.32 -8.10 5.68
N ALA A 144 -9.86 -7.22 4.78
CA ALA A 144 -8.45 -6.92 4.56
C ALA A 144 -8.17 -5.42 4.44
N ILE A 145 -7.07 -4.95 5.02
CA ILE A 145 -6.57 -3.58 4.86
C ILE A 145 -5.12 -3.64 4.37
N HIS A 146 -4.83 -2.93 3.29
CA HIS A 146 -3.48 -2.69 2.80
C HIS A 146 -3.11 -1.22 3.00
N VAL A 147 -1.89 -0.96 3.45
CA VAL A 147 -1.31 0.39 3.51
C VAL A 147 -0.08 0.44 2.61
N GLY A 148 -0.19 1.16 1.50
CA GLY A 148 0.85 1.34 0.48
C GLY A 148 1.86 2.44 0.79
N ALA A 149 1.92 2.91 2.03
CA ALA A 149 2.82 3.95 2.51
C ALA A 149 3.25 3.67 3.95
N ALA A 150 4.45 4.12 4.34
CA ALA A 150 4.98 3.91 5.68
C ALA A 150 4.33 4.85 6.69
N ALA A 151 3.62 4.29 7.66
CA ALA A 151 3.04 5.04 8.76
C ALA A 151 4.10 5.33 9.83
N ALA A 152 4.08 6.53 10.40
CA ALA A 152 4.93 6.88 11.54
C ALA A 152 4.60 6.02 12.77
N THR A 153 3.31 5.67 12.94
CA THR A 153 2.79 4.85 14.04
C THR A 153 1.64 3.98 13.56
N MET A 154 1.32 2.93 14.31
CA MET A 154 0.11 2.14 14.06
C MET A 154 -1.15 2.96 14.39
N HIS A 155 -2.00 3.22 13.40
CA HIS A 155 -3.24 3.99 13.58
C HIS A 155 -4.37 3.11 14.15
N SER A 156 -4.95 3.50 15.30
CA SER A 156 -6.07 2.77 15.92
C SER A 156 -7.32 2.80 15.04
N ASP A 157 -7.58 3.91 14.34
CA ASP A 157 -8.67 4.08 13.38
C ASP A 157 -8.72 2.91 12.36
N LEU A 158 -7.57 2.42 11.92
CA LEU A 158 -7.47 1.32 10.96
C LEU A 158 -7.73 -0.05 11.59
N ILE A 159 -7.27 -0.26 12.84
CA ILE A 159 -7.53 -1.49 13.60
C ILE A 159 -9.03 -1.60 13.95
N ASP A 160 -9.67 -0.48 14.23
CA ASP A 160 -11.09 -0.41 14.57
C ASP A 160 -11.96 -0.77 13.35
N GLN A 161 -11.56 -0.32 12.16
CA GLN A 161 -12.23 -0.64 10.88
C GLN A 161 -11.92 -2.05 10.34
N LEU A 162 -10.92 -2.74 10.91
CA LEU A 162 -10.62 -4.12 10.57
C LEU A 162 -11.68 -5.05 11.18
N ARG A 163 -12.25 -5.93 10.35
CA ARG A 163 -13.23 -6.94 10.75
C ARG A 163 -12.58 -7.97 11.68
N ALA A 164 -13.40 -8.58 12.53
CA ALA A 164 -13.08 -9.79 13.27
C ALA A 164 -13.79 -10.99 12.60
N PRO A 165 -13.09 -11.96 11.98
CA PRO A 165 -11.66 -12.00 11.76
C PRO A 165 -11.22 -11.15 10.54
N GLY A 166 -10.01 -10.61 10.57
CA GLY A 166 -9.48 -9.76 9.51
C GLY A 166 -7.97 -9.53 9.62
N ARG A 167 -7.35 -9.10 8.52
CA ARG A 167 -5.90 -8.82 8.48
C ARG A 167 -5.54 -7.48 7.85
N MET A 168 -4.55 -6.81 8.42
CA MET A 168 -3.92 -5.63 7.86
C MET A 168 -2.44 -5.87 7.54
N PHE A 169 -2.01 -5.39 6.37
CA PHE A 169 -0.62 -5.25 5.96
C PHE A 169 -0.24 -3.77 6.01
N ILE A 170 0.75 -3.41 6.82
CA ILE A 170 1.15 -2.02 7.01
C ILE A 170 2.66 -1.87 7.22
N PRO A 171 3.37 -1.07 6.40
CA PRO A 171 4.71 -0.61 6.70
C PRO A 171 4.66 0.43 7.82
N VAL A 172 5.48 0.27 8.85
CA VAL A 172 5.61 1.21 9.97
C VAL A 172 7.07 1.56 10.19
N ASP A 173 7.34 2.84 10.43
CA ASP A 173 8.67 3.31 10.83
C ASP A 173 9.10 2.65 12.16
N ALA A 174 10.38 2.32 12.30
CA ALA A 174 10.89 1.82 13.58
C ALA A 174 10.96 2.95 14.61
N GLU A 175 10.55 2.63 15.86
CA GLU A 175 10.76 3.47 17.04
C GLU A 175 12.23 3.95 17.12
N PRO A 176 12.48 5.20 17.56
CA PRO A 176 13.83 5.71 17.75
C PRO A 176 14.56 4.86 18.80
N THR A 177 15.48 4.01 18.36
CA THR A 177 16.40 3.32 19.27
C THR A 177 17.59 4.24 19.57
N THR A 178 17.88 4.42 20.86
CA THR A 178 18.97 5.25 21.39
C THR A 178 20.36 4.62 21.22
N GLY A 179 20.63 3.97 20.08
CA GLY A 179 21.87 3.23 19.80
C GLY A 179 22.77 3.90 18.75
N MET A 180 24.09 3.83 18.94
CA MET A 180 25.16 4.49 18.16
C MET A 180 25.22 4.18 16.66
N LEU A 181 24.33 3.34 16.11
CA LEU A 181 24.32 2.99 14.69
C LEU A 181 23.15 3.59 13.89
N GLY A 182 22.18 4.29 14.50
CA GLY A 182 21.26 5.23 13.83
C GLY A 182 20.44 4.74 12.62
N TYR A 183 20.47 3.46 12.26
CA TYR A 183 19.74 2.91 11.13
C TYR A 183 18.26 2.75 11.49
N GLN A 184 17.47 3.78 11.18
CA GLN A 184 16.01 3.73 11.17
C GLN A 184 15.54 3.01 9.91
N GLY A 185 14.92 1.85 10.07
CA GLY A 185 14.36 1.06 8.96
C GLY A 185 12.86 0.89 9.13
N GLN A 186 12.11 1.04 8.04
CA GLN A 186 10.70 0.66 8.01
C GLN A 186 10.57 -0.85 8.01
N HIS A 187 9.53 -1.36 8.66
CA HIS A 187 9.21 -2.78 8.63
C HIS A 187 7.75 -2.98 8.28
N VAL A 188 7.47 -4.02 7.50
CA VAL A 188 6.10 -4.51 7.34
C VAL A 188 5.66 -5.20 8.62
N TRP A 189 4.48 -4.81 9.08
CA TRP A 189 3.74 -5.46 10.14
C TRP A 189 2.49 -6.10 9.57
N ILE A 190 2.21 -7.32 10.04
CA ILE A 190 0.94 -8.00 9.85
C ILE A 190 0.15 -7.87 11.14
N VAL A 191 -1.04 -7.31 11.04
CA VAL A 191 -1.95 -7.14 12.15
C VAL A 191 -3.17 -8.03 11.91
N ASP A 192 -3.33 -9.04 12.75
CA ASP A 192 -4.47 -9.94 12.73
C ASP A 192 -5.45 -9.53 13.83
N LYS A 193 -6.73 -9.43 13.49
CA LYS A 193 -7.83 -9.32 14.45
C LYS A 193 -8.57 -10.65 14.46
N ALA A 194 -8.57 -11.32 15.60
CA ALA A 194 -9.25 -12.60 15.78
C ALA A 194 -10.76 -12.40 15.95
N GLU A 195 -11.54 -13.49 15.90
CA GLU A 195 -13.01 -13.47 16.06
C GLU A 195 -13.45 -12.90 17.41
N ASP A 196 -12.66 -13.09 18.47
CA ASP A 196 -12.90 -12.53 19.80
C ASP A 196 -12.55 -11.03 19.91
N GLY A 197 -12.09 -10.42 18.83
CA GLY A 197 -11.66 -9.02 18.75
C GLY A 197 -10.23 -8.77 19.23
N SER A 198 -9.51 -9.78 19.72
CA SER A 198 -8.12 -9.64 20.12
C SER A 198 -7.22 -9.33 18.91
N VAL A 199 -6.20 -8.50 19.12
CA VAL A 199 -5.31 -8.00 18.05
C VAL A 199 -3.89 -8.51 18.27
N ASN A 200 -3.37 -9.25 17.29
CA ASN A 200 -1.99 -9.72 17.24
C ASN A 200 -1.21 -8.91 16.19
N LYS A 201 0.02 -8.51 16.51
CA LYS A 201 0.90 -7.73 15.62
C LYS A 201 2.22 -8.46 15.44
N LYS A 202 2.55 -8.82 14.21
CA LYS A 202 3.80 -9.51 13.85
C LYS A 202 4.63 -8.65 12.89
N LYS A 203 5.85 -8.31 13.31
CA LYS A 203 6.87 -7.72 12.45
C LYS A 203 7.44 -8.80 11.52
N VAL A 204 7.58 -8.50 10.23
CA VAL A 204 7.94 -9.52 9.23
C VAL A 204 9.29 -9.27 8.57
N PHE A 205 9.44 -8.19 7.80
CA PHE A 205 10.68 -7.86 7.09
C PHE A 205 10.86 -6.34 6.94
N GLY A 206 12.11 -5.92 6.74
CA GLY A 206 12.47 -4.52 6.49
C GLY A 206 12.11 -4.10 5.06
N VAL A 207 11.68 -2.84 4.89
CA VAL A 207 11.21 -2.28 3.61
C VAL A 207 11.62 -0.82 3.45
N SER A 208 11.36 -0.25 2.28
CA SER A 208 11.43 1.19 2.00
C SER A 208 10.20 1.59 1.19
N TYR A 209 9.29 2.34 1.83
CA TYR A 209 8.04 2.87 1.31
C TYR A 209 8.06 4.40 1.39
N VAL A 210 7.27 5.05 0.52
CA VAL A 210 6.99 6.48 0.67
C VAL A 210 6.23 6.76 1.98
N PRO A 211 6.43 7.90 2.65
CA PRO A 211 5.76 8.19 3.92
C PRO A 211 4.24 8.35 3.78
N LEU A 212 3.47 7.85 4.75
CA LEU A 212 2.05 8.15 4.95
C LEU A 212 1.94 9.45 5.76
N THR A 213 1.71 10.57 5.07
CA THR A 213 1.87 11.92 5.62
C THR A 213 0.65 12.81 5.31
N ASP A 214 0.67 14.04 5.82
CA ASP A 214 -0.27 15.09 5.43
C ASP A 214 -0.24 15.33 3.92
N ALA A 215 -1.39 15.69 3.36
CA ALA A 215 -1.47 16.09 1.97
C ALA A 215 -0.63 17.36 1.73
N PRO A 216 0.03 17.51 0.57
CA PRO A 216 0.67 18.77 0.20
C PRO A 216 -0.38 19.89 0.08
N GLU A 217 0.03 21.13 0.35
CA GLU A 217 -0.81 22.32 0.08
C GLU A 217 -1.13 22.41 -1.42
N GLU A 218 -2.39 22.67 -1.75
CA GLU A 218 -2.91 22.75 -3.13
C GLU A 218 -2.59 24.07 -3.84
#